data_AF-A0A7X8X013-F1
#
_entry.id   AF-A0A7X8X013-F1
#
_cell.length_a   1.000
_cell.length_b   1.000
_cell.length_c   1.000
_cell.angle_alpha   90.00
_cell.angle_beta   90.00
_cell.angle_gamma   90.00
#
_symmetry.space_group_name_H-M   'P 1'
#
loop_
_entity.id
_entity.type
_entity.pdbx_description
1 polymer ?
#
loop_
_entity_poly.entity_id
_entity_poly.type
_entity_poly.pdbx_seq_one_letter_code
_entity_poly.pdbx_strand_id
1 'polypeptide(L)'
;MIEKTRKIPDGKAQRKDWDIVEYREPKYLYFPTADLRCPKGEACVVDGQHVKVGELIGTRHGAFFQQPIHSTVSGKVIGVEKKLHGSGDMVDCLVVENDFKYELHEDCRPRTDEEINDLTKDEFIKIIE
;
A
#
# COMPACT_ATOMS: atom_id res chain seq x y z
N MET A 1 20.66 -3.94 -22.66
CA MET A 1 20.49 -5.36 -22.27
C MET A 1 21.64 -6.16 -22.84
N ILE A 2 22.53 -6.65 -21.98
CA ILE A 2 23.68 -7.49 -22.35
C ILE A 2 23.17 -8.90 -22.67
N GLU A 3 23.75 -9.52 -23.69
CA GLU A 3 23.36 -10.81 -24.30
C GLU A 3 23.19 -11.99 -23.31
N LYS A 4 23.77 -11.86 -22.11
CA LYS A 4 23.75 -12.87 -21.03
C LYS A 4 22.40 -12.99 -20.29
N THR A 5 21.48 -12.04 -20.41
CA THR A 5 20.20 -12.05 -19.66
C THR A 5 19.01 -12.59 -20.48
N ARG A 6 19.24 -13.53 -21.41
CA ARG A 6 18.16 -14.12 -22.25
C ARG A 6 17.43 -15.31 -21.63
N LYS A 7 17.95 -15.88 -20.55
CA LYS A 7 17.33 -17.02 -19.85
C LYS A 7 17.23 -16.72 -18.35
N ILE A 8 16.20 -15.96 -17.98
CA ILE A 8 15.80 -15.83 -16.58
C ILE A 8 14.88 -17.03 -16.29
N PRO A 9 15.28 -18.01 -15.46
CA PRO A 9 14.38 -19.07 -15.05
C PRO A 9 13.19 -18.45 -14.28
N ASP A 10 11.97 -18.77 -14.69
CA ASP A 10 10.74 -18.15 -14.15
C ASP A 10 10.53 -18.44 -12.65
N GLY A 11 11.09 -19.55 -12.14
CA GLY A 11 11.04 -19.87 -10.70
C GLY A 11 9.65 -20.24 -10.16
N LYS A 12 8.58 -20.12 -10.97
CA LYS A 12 7.19 -20.27 -10.54
C LYS A 12 6.83 -21.70 -10.14
N ALA A 13 7.42 -22.71 -10.78
CA ALA A 13 7.16 -24.10 -10.46
C ALA A 13 7.64 -24.45 -9.03
N GLN A 14 8.78 -23.91 -8.61
CA GLN A 14 9.35 -24.17 -7.28
C GLN A 14 8.58 -23.46 -6.16
N ARG A 15 7.90 -22.33 -6.44
CA ARG A 15 7.19 -21.54 -5.42
C ARG A 15 5.85 -22.12 -4.98
N LYS A 16 5.32 -23.14 -5.66
CA LYS A 16 4.01 -23.74 -5.33
C LYS A 16 4.02 -24.47 -4.00
N ASP A 17 5.16 -25.08 -3.66
CA ASP A 17 5.33 -25.94 -2.50
C ASP A 17 6.02 -25.22 -1.34
N TRP A 18 6.22 -23.90 -1.45
CA TRP A 18 6.86 -23.12 -0.40
C TRP A 18 5.85 -22.75 0.68
N ASP A 19 6.29 -22.84 1.94
CA ASP A 19 5.49 -22.43 3.07
C ASP A 19 5.15 -20.93 2.98
N ILE A 20 3.87 -20.61 3.17
CA ILE A 20 3.42 -19.23 3.31
C ILE A 20 3.74 -18.79 4.73
N VAL A 21 4.81 -18.00 4.87
CA VAL A 21 5.19 -17.42 6.16
C VAL A 21 4.52 -16.07 6.31
N GLU A 22 3.75 -15.92 7.38
CA GLU A 22 3.13 -14.66 7.71
C GLU A 22 4.10 -13.77 8.48
N TYR A 23 4.41 -12.59 7.94
CA TYR A 23 5.36 -11.65 8.54
C TYR A 23 4.64 -10.38 9.03
N ARG A 24 4.33 -10.35 10.33
CA ARG A 24 3.64 -9.23 11.00
C ARG A 24 4.51 -8.46 11.99
N GLU A 25 5.80 -8.74 12.01
CA GLU A 25 6.76 -8.12 12.94
C GLU A 25 7.47 -6.84 12.44
N PRO A 26 7.19 -6.23 11.26
CA PRO A 26 7.91 -5.02 10.88
C PRO A 26 7.49 -3.86 11.79
N LYS A 27 8.48 -3.29 12.50
CA LYS A 27 8.28 -2.13 13.37
C LYS A 27 8.00 -0.83 12.58
N TYR A 28 8.62 -0.66 11.43
CA TYR A 28 8.47 0.53 10.59
C TYR A 28 8.04 0.13 9.18
N LEU A 29 7.01 0.79 8.68
CA LEU A 29 6.52 0.63 7.31
C LEU A 29 6.72 1.94 6.56
N TYR A 30 7.08 1.80 5.28
CA TYR A 30 7.42 2.91 4.40
C TYR A 30 6.50 2.90 3.19
N PHE A 31 5.70 3.96 3.03
CA PHE A 31 4.75 4.11 1.95
C PHE A 31 5.26 5.19 0.98
N PRO A 32 5.76 4.83 -0.21
CA PRO A 32 6.31 5.81 -1.15
C PRO A 32 5.20 6.72 -1.69
N THR A 33 5.39 8.03 -1.71
CA THR A 33 4.39 8.98 -2.23
C THR A 33 4.43 9.12 -3.75
N ALA A 34 5.48 8.64 -4.42
CA ALA A 34 5.59 8.59 -5.87
C ALA A 34 5.95 7.19 -6.37
N ASP A 35 5.59 6.88 -7.61
CA ASP A 35 5.97 5.66 -8.31
C ASP A 35 6.30 5.93 -9.79
N LEU A 36 6.48 4.88 -10.60
CA LEU A 36 6.84 5.02 -12.02
C LEU A 36 5.76 5.73 -12.87
N ARG A 37 4.49 5.76 -12.44
CA ARG A 37 3.36 6.36 -13.17
C ARG A 37 2.83 7.62 -12.51
N CYS A 38 3.02 7.75 -11.20
CA CYS A 38 2.58 8.87 -10.38
C CYS A 38 3.80 9.61 -9.83
N PRO A 39 4.32 10.64 -10.53
CA PRO A 39 5.55 11.34 -10.13
C PRO A 39 5.36 12.27 -8.92
N LYS A 40 4.11 12.55 -8.55
CA LYS A 40 3.74 13.41 -7.41
C LYS A 40 2.79 12.66 -6.49
N GLY A 41 2.89 12.92 -5.21
CA GLY A 41 1.91 12.49 -4.22
C GLY A 41 1.96 13.36 -2.99
N GLU A 42 0.91 13.27 -2.19
CA GLU A 42 0.75 14.02 -0.96
C GLU A 42 0.36 13.09 0.19
N ALA A 43 0.83 13.42 1.39
CA ALA A 43 0.38 12.77 2.60
C ALA A 43 -0.91 13.45 3.09
N CYS A 44 -1.89 12.66 3.50
CA CYS A 44 -3.17 13.14 4.05
C CYS A 44 -3.17 13.16 5.58
N VAL A 45 -2.03 12.81 6.20
CA VAL A 45 -1.86 12.65 7.65
C VAL A 45 -0.79 13.59 8.17
N VAL A 46 -0.87 13.89 9.46
CA VAL A 46 0.12 14.74 10.16
C VAL A 46 1.07 13.93 11.02
N ASP A 47 2.26 14.46 11.24
CA ASP A 47 3.25 13.85 12.13
C ASP A 47 2.65 13.61 13.53
N GLY A 48 2.77 12.37 13.99
CA GLY A 48 2.25 11.93 15.27
C GLY A 48 0.79 11.49 15.28
N GLN A 49 0.06 11.61 14.16
CA GLN A 49 -1.28 11.05 14.02
C GLN A 49 -1.26 9.53 14.19
N HIS A 50 -2.29 9.00 14.86
CA HIS A 50 -2.53 7.57 14.92
C HIS A 50 -3.42 7.17 13.75
N VAL A 51 -3.01 6.16 12.99
CA VAL A 51 -3.74 5.66 11.81
C VAL A 51 -4.17 4.22 12.04
N LYS A 52 -5.28 3.82 11.42
CA LYS A 52 -5.82 2.45 11.44
C LYS A 52 -5.53 1.71 10.13
N VAL A 53 -5.67 0.39 10.16
CA VAL A 53 -5.57 -0.45 8.95
C VAL A 53 -6.70 -0.07 7.98
N GLY A 54 -6.34 0.26 6.75
CA GLY A 54 -7.27 0.69 5.70
C GLY A 54 -7.56 2.20 5.66
N GLU A 55 -7.07 2.96 6.64
CA GLU A 55 -7.20 4.43 6.65
C GLU A 55 -6.41 5.06 5.49
N LEU A 56 -6.99 6.08 4.85
CA LEU A 56 -6.35 6.85 3.79
C LEU A 56 -5.23 7.72 4.38
N ILE A 57 -3.98 7.41 4.06
CA ILE A 57 -2.80 8.11 4.57
C ILE A 57 -2.13 9.03 3.54
N GLY A 58 -2.54 8.96 2.28
CA GLY A 58 -2.01 9.80 1.22
C GLY A 58 -2.65 9.51 -0.13
N THR A 59 -2.31 10.33 -1.12
CA THR A 59 -2.80 10.20 -2.49
C THR A 59 -1.66 10.42 -3.47
N ARG A 60 -1.48 9.51 -4.42
CA ARG A 60 -0.59 9.72 -5.56
C ARG A 60 -1.36 10.31 -6.73
N HIS A 61 -0.73 11.25 -7.42
CA HIS A 61 -1.29 11.95 -8.56
C HIS A 61 -0.63 11.46 -9.84
N GLY A 62 -1.39 10.70 -10.63
CA GLY A 62 -1.05 10.33 -12.00
C GLY A 62 -1.46 11.42 -12.99
N ALA A 63 -1.20 11.20 -14.28
CA ALA A 63 -1.56 12.16 -15.33
C ALA A 63 -3.09 12.33 -15.51
N PHE A 64 -3.86 11.28 -15.27
CA PHE A 64 -5.31 11.25 -15.51
C PHE A 64 -6.10 10.53 -14.41
N PHE A 65 -5.45 10.19 -13.29
CA PHE A 65 -6.07 9.45 -12.20
C PHE A 65 -5.38 9.78 -10.87
N GLN A 66 -6.11 9.57 -9.78
CA GLN A 66 -5.58 9.58 -8.43
C GLN A 66 -5.49 8.15 -7.92
N GLN A 67 -4.51 7.89 -7.08
CA GLN A 67 -4.30 6.58 -6.47
C GLN A 67 -4.22 6.74 -4.96
N PRO A 68 -5.23 6.29 -4.20
CA PRO A 68 -5.22 6.37 -2.75
C PRO A 68 -4.12 5.47 -2.17
N ILE A 69 -3.56 5.90 -1.06
CA ILE A 69 -2.58 5.16 -0.26
C ILE A 69 -3.26 4.84 1.06
N HIS A 70 -3.54 3.56 1.31
CA HIS A 70 -4.11 3.10 2.57
C HIS A 70 -3.02 2.51 3.47
N SER A 71 -3.14 2.72 4.78
CA SER A 71 -2.25 2.08 5.75
C SER A 71 -2.52 0.59 5.85
N THR A 72 -1.46 -0.21 5.81
CA THR A 72 -1.54 -1.67 6.03
C THR A 72 -1.42 -2.06 7.50
N VAL A 73 -1.12 -1.11 8.38
CA VAL A 73 -0.95 -1.31 9.83
C VAL A 73 -1.72 -0.26 10.62
N SER A 74 -2.06 -0.57 11.87
CA SER A 74 -2.39 0.46 12.85
C SER A 74 -1.10 0.95 13.51
N GLY A 75 -1.03 2.23 13.81
CA GLY A 75 0.23 2.78 14.26
C GLY A 75 0.32 4.29 14.27
N LYS A 76 1.52 4.79 14.54
CA LYS A 76 1.79 6.23 14.61
C LYS A 76 2.56 6.69 13.38
N VAL A 77 2.11 7.77 12.76
CA VAL A 77 2.85 8.44 11.70
C VAL A 77 4.07 9.12 12.30
N ILE A 78 5.26 8.73 11.85
CA ILE A 78 6.53 9.29 12.32
C ILE A 78 6.93 10.51 11.48
N GLY A 79 6.55 10.51 10.21
CA GLY A 79 6.82 11.59 9.27
C GLY A 79 7.20 11.06 7.91
N VAL A 80 7.99 11.81 7.16
CA VAL A 80 8.38 11.47 5.78
C VAL A 80 9.90 11.34 5.66
N GLU A 81 10.38 10.24 5.08
CA GLU A 81 11.80 9.95 4.86
C GLU A 81 12.06 9.65 3.38
N LYS A 82 13.15 10.17 2.80
CA LYS A 82 13.54 9.82 1.43
C LYS A 82 14.19 8.44 1.36
N LYS A 83 13.64 7.54 0.53
CA LYS A 83 14.25 6.23 0.25
C LYS A 83 14.40 5.96 -1.24
N LEU A 84 15.36 5.08 -1.57
CA LEU A 84 15.57 4.63 -2.93
C LEU A 84 14.37 3.79 -3.39
N HIS A 85 13.72 4.23 -4.45
CA HIS A 85 12.59 3.54 -5.06
C HIS A 85 13.04 2.65 -6.23
N GLY A 86 12.19 1.70 -6.64
CA GLY A 86 12.46 0.81 -7.77
C GLY A 86 12.66 1.52 -9.12
N SER A 87 12.32 2.82 -9.23
CA SER A 87 12.66 3.64 -10.40
C SER A 87 14.13 4.05 -10.45
N GLY A 88 14.86 3.94 -9.34
CA GLY A 88 16.23 4.45 -9.19
C GLY A 88 16.30 5.86 -8.56
N ASP A 89 15.16 6.51 -8.33
CA ASP A 89 15.08 7.84 -7.72
C ASP A 89 14.92 7.76 -6.20
N MET A 90 15.32 8.84 -5.52
CA MET A 90 14.99 9.05 -4.10
C MET A 90 13.57 9.62 -4.00
N VAL A 91 12.66 8.84 -3.43
CA VAL A 91 11.24 9.19 -3.28
C VAL A 91 10.93 9.42 -1.81
N ASP A 92 10.08 10.40 -1.54
CA ASP A 92 9.53 10.64 -0.21
C ASP A 92 8.64 9.46 0.21
N CYS A 93 8.93 8.85 1.36
CA CYS A 93 8.16 7.74 1.91
C CYS A 93 7.56 8.14 3.26
N LEU A 94 6.24 8.05 3.38
CA LEU A 94 5.57 8.17 4.65
C LEU A 94 5.95 7.00 5.56
N VAL A 95 6.35 7.31 6.79
CA VAL A 95 6.82 6.33 7.77
C VAL A 95 5.76 6.14 8.83
N VAL A 96 5.30 4.90 9.01
CA VAL A 96 4.37 4.51 10.06
C VAL A 96 5.05 3.52 10.98
N GLU A 97 5.07 3.81 12.29
CA GLU A 97 5.48 2.88 13.33
C GLU A 97 4.30 1.99 13.71
N ASN A 98 4.47 0.68 13.50
CA ASN A 98 3.46 -0.35 13.75
C ASN A 98 3.25 -0.53 15.26
N ASP A 99 1.99 -0.48 15.70
CA ASP A 99 1.63 -0.75 17.10
C ASP A 99 1.27 -2.22 17.36
N PHE A 100 1.28 -3.06 16.32
CA PHE A 100 0.97 -4.48 16.31
C PHE A 100 -0.46 -4.86 16.72
N LYS A 101 -1.39 -3.89 16.79
CA LYS A 101 -2.79 -4.15 17.14
C LYS A 101 -3.66 -4.50 15.93
N TYR A 102 -3.30 -3.97 14.77
CA TYR A 102 -4.02 -4.11 13.51
C TYR A 102 -5.51 -3.73 13.62
N GLU A 103 -5.79 -2.61 14.30
CA GLU A 103 -7.15 -2.08 14.41
C GLU A 103 -7.65 -1.61 13.03
N LEU A 104 -8.78 -2.14 12.57
CA LEU A 104 -9.39 -1.80 11.29
C LEU A 104 -10.07 -0.43 11.33
N HIS A 105 -9.95 0.32 10.23
CA HIS A 105 -10.75 1.52 10.02
C HIS A 105 -12.24 1.17 9.93
N GLU A 106 -13.11 2.10 10.34
CA GLU A 106 -14.55 1.87 10.44
C GLU A 106 -15.20 1.54 9.07
N ASP A 107 -14.59 2.03 8.00
CA ASP A 107 -15.01 1.76 6.62
C ASP A 107 -14.62 0.35 6.14
N CYS A 108 -13.66 -0.30 6.80
CA CYS A 108 -13.20 -1.64 6.49
C CYS A 108 -14.10 -2.70 7.13
N ARG A 109 -15.33 -2.75 6.66
CA ARG A 109 -16.35 -3.71 7.11
C ARG A 109 -16.50 -4.89 6.14
N PRO A 110 -16.57 -6.13 6.65
CA PRO A 110 -16.91 -7.28 5.83
C PRO A 110 -18.34 -7.11 5.30
N ARG A 111 -18.57 -7.63 4.09
CA ARG A 111 -19.89 -7.70 3.45
C ARG A 111 -20.24 -9.14 3.19
N THR A 112 -21.52 -9.48 3.29
CA THR A 112 -22.02 -10.81 2.92
C THR A 112 -22.06 -10.99 1.41
N ASP A 113 -22.14 -12.24 0.94
CA ASP A 113 -22.26 -12.51 -0.50
C ASP A 113 -23.52 -11.88 -1.11
N GLU A 114 -24.61 -11.80 -0.34
CA GLU A 114 -25.85 -11.14 -0.74
C GLU A 114 -25.64 -9.64 -0.94
N GLU A 115 -25.01 -8.96 0.02
CA GLU A 115 -24.68 -7.54 -0.10
C GLU A 115 -23.75 -7.28 -1.29
N ILE A 116 -22.78 -8.16 -1.53
CA ILE A 116 -21.85 -8.02 -2.66
C ILE A 116 -22.58 -8.16 -4.01
N ASN A 117 -23.57 -9.05 -4.10
CA ASN A 117 -24.34 -9.25 -5.33
C ASN A 117 -25.28 -8.08 -5.65
N ASP A 118 -25.75 -7.37 -4.62
CA ASP A 118 -26.65 -6.23 -4.76
C ASP A 118 -25.91 -4.90 -5.03
N LEU A 119 -24.57 -4.87 -4.84
CA LEU A 119 -23.77 -3.67 -5.11
C LEU A 119 -23.87 -3.24 -6.57
N THR A 120 -24.23 -1.98 -6.75
CA THR A 120 -24.15 -1.30 -8.03
C THR A 120 -22.70 -0.92 -8.35
N LYS A 121 -22.42 -0.67 -9.64
CA LYS A 121 -21.10 -0.22 -10.09
C LYS A 121 -20.61 1.03 -9.34
N ASP A 122 -21.49 1.99 -9.10
CA ASP A 122 -21.14 3.24 -8.43
C ASP A 122 -20.83 3.03 -6.94
N GLU A 123 -21.51 2.07 -6.29
CA GLU A 123 -21.21 1.70 -4.91
C GLU A 123 -19.87 0.97 -4.80
N PHE A 124 -19.53 0.11 -5.76
CA PHE A 124 -18.20 -0.49 -5.83
C PHE A 124 -17.10 0.57 -5.93
N ILE A 125 -17.30 1.61 -6.76
CA ILE A 125 -16.33 2.70 -6.90
C ILE A 125 -16.16 3.44 -5.57
N LYS A 126 -17.26 3.79 -4.90
CA LYS A 126 -17.22 4.47 -3.58
C LYS A 126 -16.57 3.66 -2.45
N ILE A 127 -16.49 2.34 -2.58
CA ILE A 127 -15.81 1.49 -1.60
C ILE A 127 -14.28 1.53 -1.79
N ILE A 128 -13.83 1.77 -3.02
CA ILE A 128 -12.41 1.72 -3.41
C ILE A 128 -11.77 3.12 -3.39
N GLU A 129 -12.54 4.16 -3.70
CA GLU A 129 -12.13 5.58 -3.58
C GLU A 129 -11.94 6.00 -2.12
#